data_AF-A0A1B0A8P6-F1
#
_entry.id   AF-A0A1B0A8P6-F1
#
_cell.length_a   1.000
_cell.length_b   1.000
_cell.length_c   1.000
_cell.angle_alpha   90.00
_cell.angle_beta   90.00
_cell.angle_gamma   90.00
#
_symmetry.space_group_name_H-M   'P 1'
#
loop_
_entity.id
_entity.type
_entity.pdbx_description
1 polymer ?
#
loop_
_entity_poly.entity_id
_entity_poly.type
_entity_poly.pdbx_seq_one_letter_code
_entity_poly.pdbx_strand_id
1 'polypeptide(L)'
;MTSFNYGGEELLDKLRSQNPVVDASTLQITLFNTPLQRQIMDEVKAVIQKNIPEGIYNDSVTLKGFLFLHCLFIQRGHNDTTWDVLRRLGYNEQLEMCKDYLRLSLKIPFGISTELSHRSQQFLVALFERYDKDPMALYHRKSIE
;
A
#
# COMPACT_ATOMS: atom_id res chain seq x y z
N MET A 1 -13.05 -21.43 20.96
CA MET A 1 -11.97 -20.43 20.84
C MET A 1 -10.70 -21.16 20.42
N THR A 2 -10.41 -21.21 19.12
CA THR A 2 -9.21 -21.87 18.59
C THR A 2 -7.99 -20.97 18.84
N SER A 3 -7.19 -21.34 19.83
CA SER A 3 -5.86 -20.77 20.06
C SER A 3 -4.93 -21.25 18.94
N PHE A 4 -4.76 -20.44 17.90
CA PHE A 4 -3.73 -20.69 16.90
C PHE A 4 -2.39 -20.09 17.36
N ASN A 5 -1.49 -20.98 17.76
CA ASN A 5 -0.16 -20.62 18.22
C ASN A 5 0.79 -20.46 17.00
N TYR A 6 0.80 -19.28 16.40
CA TYR A 6 1.51 -19.02 15.14
C TYR A 6 2.99 -18.62 15.29
N GLY A 7 3.53 -18.54 16.51
CA GLY A 7 4.96 -18.21 16.72
C GLY A 7 5.37 -16.80 16.27
N GLY A 8 4.41 -15.89 16.08
CA GLY A 8 4.62 -14.57 15.50
C GLY A 8 4.76 -13.42 16.50
N GLU A 9 4.61 -13.64 17.81
CA GLU A 9 4.65 -12.58 18.84
C GLU A 9 5.97 -11.78 18.80
N GLU A 10 7.11 -12.48 18.79
CA GLU A 10 8.44 -11.83 18.72
C GLU A 10 8.64 -11.02 17.43
N LEU A 11 8.09 -11.51 16.31
CA LEU A 11 8.13 -10.80 15.03
C LEU A 11 7.26 -9.54 15.11
N LEU A 12 6.06 -9.61 15.68
CA LEU A 12 5.15 -8.46 15.81
C LEU A 12 5.77 -7.38 16.71
N ASP A 13 6.46 -7.78 17.77
CA ASP A 13 7.22 -6.85 18.63
C ASP A 13 8.42 -6.23 17.90
N LYS A 14 9.17 -6.99 17.09
CA LYS A 14 10.24 -6.45 16.23
C LYS A 14 9.70 -5.45 15.20
N LEU A 15 8.57 -5.78 14.57
CA LEU A 15 7.87 -4.93 13.61
C LEU A 15 7.40 -3.61 14.26
N ARG A 16 6.91 -3.68 15.51
CA ARG A 16 6.52 -2.50 16.30
C ARG A 16 7.72 -1.67 16.73
N SER A 17 8.79 -2.31 17.22
CA SER A 17 10.01 -1.63 17.66
C SER A 17 10.71 -0.88 16.53
N GLN A 18 10.46 -1.25 15.28
CA GLN A 18 10.98 -0.52 14.11
C GLN A 18 9.99 0.43 13.43
N ASN A 19 8.69 0.40 13.75
CA ASN A 19 7.58 1.28 13.30
C ASN A 19 7.65 1.88 11.87
N PRO A 20 6.55 1.83 11.09
CA PRO A 20 5.64 0.72 10.75
C PRO A 20 5.93 0.12 9.33
N VAL A 21 5.32 -1.03 9.03
CA VAL A 21 5.72 -2.05 8.04
C VAL A 21 4.78 -1.99 6.80
N VAL A 22 5.18 -2.16 5.51
CA VAL A 22 5.33 -3.41 4.69
C VAL A 22 5.63 -2.98 3.22
N ASP A 23 6.37 -3.78 2.44
CA ASP A 23 6.80 -3.48 1.05
C ASP A 23 5.75 -3.72 -0.07
N ALA A 24 5.78 -2.81 -1.06
CA ALA A 24 5.67 -3.07 -2.51
C ALA A 24 6.19 -1.82 -3.24
N SER A 25 7.49 -1.54 -3.10
CA SER A 25 8.45 -0.56 -3.66
C SER A 25 8.01 0.91 -3.82
N THR A 26 6.74 1.18 -4.07
CA THR A 26 6.13 2.51 -4.17
C THR A 26 5.36 2.87 -2.89
N LEU A 27 4.78 1.88 -2.19
CA LEU A 27 4.08 2.09 -0.90
C LEU A 27 5.03 2.29 0.29
N GLN A 28 6.27 1.79 0.20
CA GLN A 28 7.22 1.82 1.32
C GLN A 28 7.71 3.24 1.65
N ILE A 29 8.00 4.05 0.62
CA ILE A 29 8.61 5.37 0.75
C ILE A 29 7.58 6.44 1.12
N THR A 30 6.38 6.38 0.54
CA THR A 30 5.25 7.27 0.91
C THR A 30 4.62 6.86 2.24
N LEU A 31 4.63 5.56 2.51
CA LEU A 31 4.27 4.88 3.74
C LEU A 31 5.10 5.40 4.92
N PHE A 32 6.38 5.03 5.02
CA PHE A 32 6.98 4.77 6.34
C PHE A 32 8.36 5.39 6.61
N ASN A 33 8.83 6.34 5.80
CA ASN A 33 10.04 7.16 6.01
C ASN A 33 11.38 6.41 6.22
N THR A 34 11.43 5.08 6.36
CA THR A 34 12.67 4.29 6.51
C THR A 34 12.49 2.90 5.90
N PRO A 35 13.46 2.41 5.08
CA PRO A 35 13.39 1.06 4.51
C PRO A 35 13.53 -0.01 5.61
N LEU A 36 12.68 -1.04 5.54
CA LEU A 36 12.72 -2.17 6.48
C LEU A 36 14.03 -2.95 6.35
N GLN A 37 14.54 -3.47 7.46
CA GLN A 37 15.67 -4.42 7.41
C GLN A 37 15.25 -5.69 6.66
N ARG A 38 16.08 -6.14 5.71
CA ARG A 38 15.81 -7.33 4.88
C ARG A 38 15.42 -8.56 5.70
N GLN A 39 16.12 -8.78 6.82
CA GLN A 39 15.88 -9.89 7.72
C GLN A 39 14.44 -9.92 8.28
N ILE A 40 13.90 -8.76 8.65
CA ILE A 40 12.52 -8.65 9.16
C ILE A 40 11.52 -8.95 8.04
N MET A 41 11.82 -8.55 6.81
CA MET A 41 10.97 -8.86 5.67
C MET A 41 10.94 -10.37 5.38
N ASP A 42 12.07 -11.05 5.48
CA ASP A 42 12.14 -12.50 5.32
C ASP A 42 11.33 -13.24 6.39
N GLU A 43 11.38 -12.77 7.65
CA GLU A 43 10.57 -13.31 8.74
C GLU A 43 9.06 -13.11 8.49
N VAL A 44 8.64 -11.92 8.02
CA VAL A 44 7.24 -11.66 7.64
C VAL A 44 6.79 -12.57 6.50
N LYS A 45 7.60 -12.72 5.45
CA LYS A 45 7.30 -13.62 4.33
C LYS A 45 7.16 -15.07 4.81
N ALA A 46 8.03 -15.53 5.72
CA ALA A 46 7.96 -16.86 6.29
C ALA A 46 6.66 -17.08 7.09
N VAL A 47 6.24 -16.10 7.90
CA VAL A 47 4.97 -16.16 8.65
C VAL A 47 3.78 -16.17 7.71
N ILE A 48 3.78 -15.36 6.65
CA ILE A 48 2.71 -15.36 5.64
C ILE A 48 2.66 -16.72 4.95
N GLN A 49 3.78 -17.22 4.44
CA GLN A 49 3.84 -18.48 3.69
C GLN A 49 3.42 -19.69 4.51
N LYS A 50 3.75 -19.71 5.81
CA LYS A 50 3.35 -20.76 6.74
C LYS A 50 1.84 -20.83 6.95
N ASN A 51 1.15 -19.69 6.88
CA ASN A 51 -0.27 -19.59 7.23
C ASN A 51 -1.19 -19.49 6.03
N ILE A 52 -0.72 -18.85 4.96
CA ILE A 52 -1.42 -18.65 3.69
C ILE A 52 -0.48 -19.15 2.59
N PRO A 53 -0.67 -20.37 2.08
CA PRO A 53 0.21 -20.93 1.03
C PRO A 53 0.29 -20.08 -0.24
N GLU A 54 -0.78 -19.36 -0.57
CA GLU A 54 -0.86 -18.39 -1.69
C GLU A 54 -0.56 -16.95 -1.25
N GLY A 55 0.01 -16.78 -0.05
CA GLY A 55 0.28 -15.48 0.56
C GLY A 55 1.51 -14.80 -0.03
N ILE A 56 2.43 -15.57 -0.61
CA ILE A 56 3.60 -15.10 -1.35
C ILE A 56 3.55 -15.63 -2.79
N TYR A 57 3.87 -14.77 -3.75
CA TYR A 57 4.01 -15.11 -5.16
C TYR A 57 5.20 -14.37 -5.74
N ASN A 58 6.13 -15.08 -6.40
CA ASN A 58 7.37 -14.52 -6.95
C ASN A 58 8.11 -13.61 -5.96
N ASP A 59 8.34 -14.13 -4.75
CA ASP A 59 9.00 -13.42 -3.64
C ASP A 59 8.30 -12.11 -3.21
N SER A 60 7.04 -11.92 -3.59
CA SER A 60 6.23 -10.74 -3.28
C SER A 60 4.98 -11.12 -2.48
N VAL A 61 4.59 -10.26 -1.53
CA VAL A 61 3.36 -10.47 -0.75
C VAL A 61 2.14 -10.26 -1.65
N THR A 62 1.25 -11.26 -1.70
CA THR A 62 -0.01 -11.16 -2.44
C THR A 62 -1.05 -10.36 -1.65
N LEU A 63 -2.15 -9.98 -2.28
CA LEU A 63 -3.28 -9.36 -1.58
C LEU A 63 -3.79 -10.21 -0.41
N LYS A 64 -3.85 -11.54 -0.59
CA LYS A 64 -4.26 -12.47 0.47
C LYS A 64 -3.27 -12.44 1.64
N GLY A 65 -1.96 -12.46 1.36
CA GLY A 65 -0.91 -12.36 2.38
C GLY A 65 -0.94 -11.02 3.12
N PHE A 66 -1.17 -9.92 2.41
CA PHE A 66 -1.29 -8.57 2.96
C PHE A 66 -2.49 -8.45 3.92
N LEU A 67 -3.67 -8.92 3.50
CA LEU A 67 -4.86 -8.92 4.36
C LEU A 67 -4.68 -9.81 5.59
N PHE A 68 -4.10 -10.99 5.43
CA PHE A 68 -3.76 -11.87 6.54
C PHE A 68 -2.86 -11.18 7.57
N LEU A 69 -1.83 -10.48 7.12
CA LEU A 69 -0.90 -9.77 8.00
C LEU A 69 -1.61 -8.68 8.82
N HIS A 70 -2.50 -7.89 8.20
CA HIS A 70 -3.29 -6.89 8.93
C HIS A 70 -4.29 -7.52 9.91
N CYS A 71 -4.92 -8.64 9.55
CA CYS A 71 -5.75 -9.40 10.48
C CYS A 71 -4.93 -9.92 11.67
N LEU A 72 -3.72 -10.41 11.42
CA LEU A 72 -2.82 -10.91 12.46
C LEU A 72 -2.43 -9.81 13.44
N PHE A 73 -2.11 -8.60 12.96
CA PHE A 73 -1.83 -7.44 13.82
C PHE A 73 -3.00 -7.13 14.75
N ILE A 74 -4.23 -7.11 14.23
CA ILE A 74 -5.44 -6.83 15.01
C ILE A 74 -5.70 -7.92 16.05
N GLN A 75 -5.60 -9.19 15.66
CA GLN A 75 -5.82 -10.33 16.57
C GLN A 75 -4.84 -10.36 17.75
N ARG A 76 -3.67 -9.76 17.59
CA ARG A 76 -2.58 -9.74 18.58
C ARG A 76 -2.54 -8.44 19.38
N GLY A 77 -3.52 -7.54 19.19
CA GLY A 77 -3.59 -6.28 19.94
C GLY A 77 -2.67 -5.17 19.40
N HIS A 78 -2.10 -5.35 18.21
CA HIS A 78 -1.27 -4.35 17.51
C HIS A 78 -2.05 -3.61 16.43
N ASN A 79 -3.32 -3.26 16.71
CA ASN A 79 -4.20 -2.57 15.75
C ASN A 79 -3.68 -1.19 15.33
N ASP A 80 -2.87 -0.53 16.16
CA ASP A 80 -2.26 0.77 15.86
C ASP A 80 -1.43 0.73 14.57
N THR A 81 -0.69 -0.36 14.33
CA THR A 81 0.08 -0.56 13.09
C THR A 81 -0.83 -0.52 11.87
N THR A 82 -1.98 -1.18 11.93
CA THR A 82 -2.97 -1.16 10.84
C THR A 82 -3.59 0.23 10.68
N TRP A 83 -3.91 0.90 11.79
CA TRP A 83 -4.46 2.26 11.76
C TRP A 83 -3.50 3.29 11.19
N ASP A 84 -2.19 3.19 11.45
CA ASP A 84 -1.19 4.08 10.87
C ASP A 84 -1.16 3.97 9.34
N VAL A 85 -1.28 2.75 8.79
CA VAL A 85 -1.39 2.54 7.33
C VAL A 85 -2.66 3.20 6.80
N LEU A 86 -3.80 2.95 7.44
CA LEU A 86 -5.10 3.49 7.03
C LEU A 86 -5.11 5.02 7.03
N ARG A 87 -4.61 5.66 8.09
CA ARG A 87 -4.54 7.13 8.20
C ARG A 87 -3.64 7.73 7.12
N ARG A 88 -2.50 7.10 6.82
CA ARG A 88 -1.60 7.55 5.74
C ARG A 88 -2.21 7.41 4.35
N LEU A 89 -3.11 6.45 4.16
CA LEU A 89 -3.93 6.31 2.96
C LEU A 89 -5.14 7.26 2.93
N GLY A 90 -5.33 8.09 3.97
CA GLY A 90 -6.36 9.11 4.03
C GLY A 90 -7.68 8.65 4.67
N TYR A 91 -7.71 7.50 5.35
CA TYR A 91 -8.90 7.03 6.07
C TYR A 91 -9.01 7.66 7.47
N ASN A 92 -10.25 7.91 7.90
CA ASN A 92 -10.59 8.31 9.27
C ASN A 92 -10.94 7.09 10.15
N GLU A 93 -11.25 7.36 11.41
CA GLU A 93 -11.62 6.34 12.41
C GLU A 93 -12.95 5.61 12.09
N GLN A 94 -13.73 6.12 11.14
CA GLN A 94 -14.96 5.51 10.62
C GLN A 94 -14.72 4.69 9.34
N LEU A 95 -13.45 4.52 8.92
CA LEU A 95 -13.06 3.89 7.65
C LEU A 95 -13.62 4.60 6.41
N GLU A 96 -13.84 5.90 6.51
CA GLU A 96 -14.21 6.77 5.40
C GLU A 96 -13.01 7.60 4.93
N MET A 97 -12.96 7.94 3.65
CA MET A 97 -11.93 8.82 3.11
C MET A 97 -12.11 10.26 3.62
N CYS A 98 -11.05 10.82 4.20
CA CYS A 98 -11.01 12.21 4.67
C CYS A 98 -11.23 13.18 3.52
N LYS A 99 -12.17 14.13 3.68
CA LYS A 99 -12.46 15.15 2.65
C LYS A 99 -11.23 15.99 2.31
N ASP A 100 -10.40 16.31 3.31
CA ASP A 100 -9.19 17.11 3.14
C ASP A 100 -8.08 16.33 2.42
N TYR A 101 -8.11 15.00 2.46
CA TYR A 101 -7.21 14.16 1.66
C TYR A 101 -7.59 14.18 0.17
N LEU A 102 -8.90 14.21 -0.12
CA LEU A 102 -9.42 14.24 -1.50
C LEU A 102 -9.39 15.63 -2.13
N ARG A 103 -9.42 16.70 -1.33
CA ARG A 103 -9.57 18.08 -1.80
C ARG A 103 -8.37 18.91 -1.40
N LEU A 104 -7.58 19.28 -2.39
CA LEU A 104 -6.56 20.30 -2.21
C LEU A 104 -7.23 21.68 -2.19
N SER A 105 -7.01 22.44 -1.12
CA SER A 105 -7.44 23.85 -1.05
C SER A 105 -6.56 24.71 -1.96
N LEU A 106 -6.87 24.72 -3.26
CA LEU A 106 -6.19 25.53 -4.26
C LEU A 106 -6.94 26.85 -4.47
N LYS A 107 -6.26 27.97 -4.20
CA LYS A 107 -6.75 29.30 -4.57
C LYS A 107 -6.19 29.67 -5.93
N ILE A 108 -7.05 29.72 -6.95
CA ILE A 108 -6.67 30.11 -8.31
C ILE A 108 -7.06 31.57 -8.50
N PRO A 109 -6.10 32.48 -8.79
CA PRO A 109 -6.41 33.87 -9.09
C PRO A 109 -7.25 34.02 -10.36
N PHE A 110 -8.04 35.08 -10.44
CA PHE A 110 -8.85 35.37 -11.63
C PHE A 110 -7.96 35.60 -12.86
N GLY A 111 -8.34 35.00 -14.00
CA GLY A 111 -7.62 35.14 -15.26
C GLY A 111 -6.41 34.21 -15.43
N ILE A 112 -6.16 33.29 -14.49
CA ILE A 112 -5.07 32.30 -14.57
C ILE A 112 -5.65 30.90 -14.77
N SER A 113 -5.02 30.10 -15.63
CA SER A 113 -5.34 28.68 -15.84
C SER A 113 -4.53 27.78 -14.91
N THR A 114 -5.07 26.59 -14.62
CA THR A 114 -4.32 25.53 -13.92
C THR A 114 -4.00 24.41 -14.88
N GLU A 115 -2.72 24.05 -14.96
CA GLU A 115 -2.22 22.97 -15.81
C GLU A 115 -1.54 21.89 -14.98
N LEU A 116 -1.47 20.68 -15.54
CA LEU A 116 -0.76 19.58 -14.91
C LEU A 116 0.75 19.83 -14.98
N SER A 117 1.41 19.66 -13.84
CA SER A 117 2.87 19.64 -13.81
C SER A 117 3.42 18.45 -14.60
N HIS A 118 4.68 18.54 -15.04
CA HIS A 118 5.38 17.43 -15.69
C HIS A 118 5.34 16.14 -14.84
N ARG A 119 5.51 16.27 -13.52
CA ARG A 119 5.44 15.13 -12.59
C ARG A 119 4.03 14.50 -12.55
N SER A 120 2.99 15.32 -12.58
CA SER A 120 1.60 14.84 -12.62
C SER A 120 1.31 14.10 -13.91
N GLN A 121 1.82 14.60 -15.04
CA GLN A 121 1.69 13.92 -16.33
C GLN A 121 2.40 12.56 -16.32
N GLN A 122 3.65 12.50 -15.85
CA GLN A 122 4.40 11.25 -15.71
C GLN A 122 3.68 10.23 -14.84
N PHE A 123 3.12 10.67 -13.70
CA PHE A 123 2.32 9.81 -12.83
C PHE A 123 1.10 9.23 -13.57
N LEU A 124 0.36 10.06 -14.31
CA LEU A 124 -0.82 9.62 -15.05
C LEU A 124 -0.48 8.66 -16.18
N VAL A 125 0.63 8.89 -16.90
CA VAL A 125 1.12 7.96 -17.94
C VAL A 125 1.48 6.61 -17.34
N ALA A 126 2.28 6.59 -16.26
CA ALA A 126 2.65 5.35 -15.59
C ALA A 126 1.44 4.62 -15.01
N LEU A 127 0.45 5.37 -14.49
CA LEU A 127 -0.82 4.80 -14.03
C LEU A 127 -1.58 4.16 -15.19
N PHE A 128 -1.67 4.85 -16.32
CA PHE A 128 -2.36 4.34 -17.51
C PHE A 128 -1.71 3.06 -18.03
N GLU A 129 -0.40 3.07 -18.28
CA GLU A 129 0.36 1.91 -18.76
C GLU A 129 0.22 0.69 -17.83
N ARG A 130 0.16 0.92 -16.52
CA ARG A 130 -0.02 -0.15 -15.52
C ARG A 130 -1.35 -0.89 -15.66
N TYR A 131 -2.40 -0.20 -16.10
CA TYR A 131 -3.75 -0.77 -16.22
C TYR A 131 -4.16 -1.04 -17.66
N ASP A 132 -3.31 -0.70 -18.64
CA ASP A 132 -3.55 -0.99 -20.03
C ASP A 132 -3.31 -2.48 -20.32
N LYS A 133 -4.40 -3.24 -20.30
CA LYS A 133 -4.39 -4.69 -20.52
C LYS A 133 -4.29 -5.06 -22.00
N ASP A 134 -4.41 -4.09 -22.92
CA ASP A 134 -4.21 -4.29 -24.35
C ASP A 134 -3.64 -3.00 -25.00
N PRO A 135 -2.30 -2.88 -25.05
CA PRO A 135 -1.62 -1.75 -25.66
C PRO A 135 -2.03 -1.49 -27.12
N MET A 136 -2.52 -2.52 -27.83
CA MET A 136 -2.82 -2.42 -29.26
C MET A 136 -4.19 -1.77 -29.55
N ALA A 137 -5.11 -1.76 -28.59
CA ALA A 137 -6.43 -1.15 -28.78
C ALA A 137 -6.39 0.38 -28.89
N LEU A 138 -5.42 1.03 -28.23
CA LEU A 138 -5.27 2.49 -28.24
C LEU A 138 -4.55 3.04 -29.47
N TYR A 139 -3.62 2.28 -30.04
CA TYR A 139 -2.94 2.67 -31.28
C TYR A 139 -3.90 2.65 -32.48
N HIS A 140 -4.89 1.75 -32.50
CA HIS A 140 -5.83 1.68 -33.62
C HIS A 140 -6.76 2.90 -33.71
N ARG A 141 -7.02 3.60 -32.59
CA ARG A 141 -7.84 4.82 -32.59
C ARG A 141 -7.07 6.06 -33.09
N LYS A 142 -5.74 6.08 -33.01
CA LYS A 142 -4.89 7.17 -33.52
C LYS A 142 -4.56 7.07 -35.01
N SER A 143 -4.87 5.96 -35.68
CA SER A 143 -4.65 5.79 -37.13
C SER A 143 -5.89 6.07 -38.00
N ILE A 144 -6.98 6.61 -37.42
CA ILE A 144 -8.22 6.93 -38.14
C ILE A 144 -8.65 8.40 -37.92
N GLU A 145 -7.71 9.28 -37.61
CA GLU A 145 -7.85 10.75 -37.75
C GLU A 145 -6.69 11.28 -38.60
#